data_AF-A0A7X8WMM7-F1
#
_entry.id   AF-A0A7X8WMM7-F1
#
_cell.length_a   1.000
_cell.length_b   1.000
_cell.length_c   1.000
_cell.angle_alpha   90.00
_cell.angle_beta   90.00
_cell.angle_gamma   90.00
#
_symmetry.space_group_name_H-M   'P 1'
#
loop_
_entity.id
_entity.type
_entity.pdbx_description
1 polymer ?
#
loop_
_entity_poly.entity_id
_entity_poly.type
_entity_poly.pdbx_seq_one_letter_code
_entity_poly.pdbx_strand_id
1 'polypeptide(L)' 'FDIDKMINLGVFEVAPEDFALCEFVDTSKIEIQRIVRTGLDMLRKEIE' A
#
# COMPACT_ATOMS: atom_id res chain seq x y z
N PHE A 1 10.75 9.02 -2.53
CA PHE A 1 9.46 8.53 -2.02
C PHE A 1 8.68 9.75 -1.59
N ASP A 2 7.42 9.86 -2.00
CA ASP A 2 6.60 11.05 -1.78
C ASP A 2 5.48 10.68 -0.79
N ILE A 3 5.76 10.91 0.50
CA ILE A 3 4.86 10.55 1.61
C ILE A 3 3.61 11.43 1.55
N ASP A 4 3.76 12.72 1.26
CA ASP A 4 2.63 13.64 1.09
C ASP A 4 1.66 13.13 0.02
N LYS A 5 2.18 12.61 -1.10
CA LYS A 5 1.35 11.99 -2.13
C LYS A 5 0.66 10.72 -1.65
N MET A 6 1.34 9.86 -0.87
CA MET A 6 0.72 8.66 -0.29
C MET A 6 -0.42 9.02 0.68
N ILE A 7 -0.23 10.04 1.50
CA ILE A 7 -1.25 10.56 2.42
C ILE A 7 -2.44 11.10 1.65
N ASN A 8 -2.20 11.92 0.62
CA ASN A 8 -3.27 12.45 -0.24
C ASN A 8 -4.05 11.36 -1.00
N LEU A 9 -3.46 10.17 -1.18
CA LEU A 9 -4.12 9.00 -1.77
C LEU A 9 -4.82 8.10 -0.74
N GLY A 10 -4.83 8.48 0.54
CA GLY A 10 -5.56 7.75 1.58
C GLY A 10 -4.81 6.54 2.15
N VAL A 11 -3.47 6.56 2.19
CA VAL A 11 -2.66 5.42 2.68
C VAL A 11 -2.98 4.98 4.12
N PHE A 12 -3.50 5.87 4.97
CA PHE A 12 -3.89 5.54 6.35
C PHE A 12 -5.24 4.82 6.46
N GLU A 13 -6.02 4.78 5.39
CA GLU A 13 -7.37 4.23 5.38
C GLU A 13 -7.40 2.78 4.88
N VAL A 14 -6.24 2.24 4.48
CA VAL A 14 -6.14 0.95 3.79
C VAL A 14 -5.17 0.01 4.50
N ALA A 15 -5.48 -1.29 4.46
CA ALA A 15 -4.61 -2.39 4.85
C ALA A 15 -4.19 -3.20 3.60
N PRO A 16 -3.05 -3.91 3.63
CA PRO A 16 -2.66 -4.80 2.54
C PRO A 16 -3.77 -5.78 2.14
N GLU A 17 -4.49 -6.33 3.11
CA GLU A 17 -5.55 -7.32 2.94
C GLU A 17 -6.74 -6.80 2.13
N ASP A 18 -6.99 -5.49 2.12
CA ASP A 18 -8.07 -4.86 1.33
C ASP A 18 -7.85 -5.06 -0.19
N PHE A 19 -6.61 -5.30 -0.59
CA PHE A 19 -6.24 -5.51 -2.00
C PHE A 19 -6.15 -6.99 -2.40
N ALA A 20 -6.45 -7.94 -1.51
CA ALA A 20 -6.34 -9.37 -1.81
C ALA A 20 -7.22 -9.81 -3.00
N LEU A 21 -8.46 -9.30 -3.07
CA LEU A 21 -9.36 -9.60 -4.19
C LEU A 21 -8.87 -8.94 -5.49
N CYS A 22 -8.38 -7.70 -5.42
CA CYS A 22 -7.83 -6.97 -6.56
C CYS A 22 -6.59 -7.67 -7.13
N GLU A 23 -5.69 -8.16 -6.26
CA GLU A 23 -4.51 -8.91 -6.66
C GLU A 23 -4.87 -10.26 -7.29
N PHE A 24 -5.90 -10.94 -6.78
CA PHE A 24 -6.38 -12.19 -7.36
C PHE A 24 -6.89 -12.01 -8.80
N VAL A 25 -7.69 -10.96 -9.04
CA VAL A 25 -8.31 -10.69 -10.35
C VAL A 25 -7.36 -10.02 -11.34
N ASP A 26 -6.33 -9.31 -10.87
CA ASP A 26 -5.39 -8.61 -11.74
C ASP A 26 -4.69 -9.56 -12.73
N THR A 27 -4.77 -9.22 -14.02
CA THR A 27 -4.12 -9.97 -15.11
C THR A 27 -2.63 -9.72 -15.16
N SER A 28 -2.18 -8.59 -14.62
CA SER A 28 -0.78 -8.18 -14.62
C SER A 28 0.04 -8.88 -13.52
N LYS A 29 -0.64 -9.56 -12.58
CA LYS A 29 -0.06 -10.29 -11.45
C LYS A 29 0.87 -9.43 -10.60
N ILE A 30 0.46 -8.18 -10.39
CA ILE A 30 1.17 -7.26 -9.51
C ILE A 30 0.91 -7.68 -8.06
N GLU A 31 1.97 -7.81 -7.25
CA GLU A 31 1.89 -8.09 -5.81
C GLU A 31 1.46 -6.83 -5.02
N ILE A 32 0.23 -6.36 -5.23
CA ILE A 32 -0.31 -5.12 -4.64
C ILE A 32 -0.23 -5.18 -3.11
N GLN A 33 -0.58 -6.31 -2.50
CA GLN A 33 -0.52 -6.50 -1.04
C GLN A 33 0.89 -6.22 -0.50
N ARG A 34 1.92 -6.71 -1.21
CA ARG A 34 3.32 -6.52 -0.84
C ARG A 34 3.77 -5.06 -1.01
N ILE A 35 3.30 -4.40 -2.08
CA ILE A 35 3.61 -2.97 -2.34
C ILE A 35 3.03 -2.10 -1.24
N VAL A 36 1.75 -2.31 -0.87
CA VAL A 36 1.08 -1.56 0.19
C VAL A 36 1.75 -1.78 1.53
N ARG A 37 2.11 -3.03 1.88
CA ARG A 37 2.85 -3.32 3.12
C ARG A 37 4.19 -2.59 3.17
N THR A 38 4.96 -2.63 2.08
CA THR A 38 6.23 -1.90 2.00
C THR A 38 6.01 -0.41 2.20
N GLY A 39 4.96 0.16 1.60
CA GLY A 39 4.59 1.57 1.79
C GLY A 39 4.25 1.92 3.24
N LEU A 40 3.48 1.08 3.92
CA LEU A 40 3.12 1.25 5.34
C LEU A 40 4.33 1.12 6.27
N ASP A 41 5.22 0.15 6.01
CA ASP A 41 6.46 -0.02 6.78
C ASP A 41 7.38 1.20 6.65
N MET A 42 7.42 1.82 5.47
CA MET A 42 8.18 3.05 5.24
C MET A 42 7.58 4.23 6.00
N LEU A 43 6.25 4.40 5.98
CA LEU A 43 5.58 5.43 6.76
C LEU A 43 5.82 5.26 8.26
N ARG A 44 5.79 4.02 8.74
CA ARG A 44 6.05 3.72 10.15
C ARG A 44 7.45 4.12 10.59
N LYS A 45 8.47 3.93 9.75
CA LYS A 45 9.86 4.32 10.05
C LYS A 45 10.09 5.83 10.09
N GLU A 46 9.26 6.61 9.41
CA GLU A 46 9.41 8.07 9.34
C GLU A 46 8.65 8.77 10.48
N ILE A 47 7.69 8.08 11.11
CA ILE A 47 6.94 8.57 12.28
C ILE A 47 7.62 8.13 13.60
N GLU A 48 8.47 7.10 13.55
CA GLU A 48 9.33 6.65 14.68
C GLU A 48 10.56 7.56 14.85
#